data_AF-A0A842N467-F1
#
_entry.id   AF-A0A842N467-F1
#
_cell.length_a   1.000
_cell.length_b   1.000
_cell.length_c   1.000
_cell.angle_alpha   90.00
_cell.angle_beta   90.00
_cell.angle_gamma   90.00
#
_symmetry.space_group_name_H-M   'P 1'
#
loop_
_entity.id
_entity.type
_entity.pdbx_description
1 polymer ?
#
loop_
_entity_poly.entity_id
_entity_poly.type
_entity_poly.pdbx_seq_one_letter_code
_entity_poly.pdbx_strand_id
1 'polypeptide(L)'
;MIPGKFAGNWIVEGSNPIAGPEPWNCLLAFMYDMYDSRYPSISIGVELGRLVNKPEGILTRPMEGPTFEDVDVSAGEVVCMLVSVEEGQEFRGGTVDPPIRYTLLVRMESDERIKVEIFEGNVSDPEFTSNAMYYTR
;
A
#
# COMPACT_ATOMS: atom_id res chain seq x y z
N MET A 1 -13.34 -9.23 6.97
CA MET A 1 -13.17 -8.07 6.07
C MET A 1 -14.43 -7.25 6.10
N ILE A 2 -14.31 -5.92 5.97
CA ILE A 2 -15.45 -5.01 5.87
C ILE A 2 -15.57 -4.61 4.39
N PRO A 3 -16.66 -4.98 3.68
CA PRO A 3 -16.91 -4.54 2.32
C PRO A 3 -16.84 -3.01 2.20
N GLY A 4 -16.33 -2.50 1.08
CA GLY A 4 -16.18 -1.05 0.84
C GLY A 4 -15.07 -0.35 1.63
N LYS A 5 -14.21 -1.09 2.36
CA LYS A 5 -13.06 -0.51 3.08
C LYS A 5 -11.71 -0.95 2.51
N PHE A 6 -10.70 -0.07 2.60
CA PHE A 6 -9.33 -0.33 2.15
C PHE A 6 -8.60 -1.38 2.98
N ALA A 7 -8.89 -1.46 4.28
CA ALA A 7 -8.21 -2.38 5.19
C ALA A 7 -8.39 -3.85 4.76
N GLY A 8 -7.30 -4.60 4.81
CA GLY A 8 -7.25 -6.01 4.46
C GLY A 8 -6.31 -6.33 3.29
N ASN A 9 -6.40 -7.56 2.82
CA ASN A 9 -5.58 -8.09 1.73
C ASN A 9 -6.29 -7.91 0.40
N TRP A 10 -5.53 -7.48 -0.59
CA TRP A 10 -5.91 -7.31 -1.98
C TRP A 10 -4.97 -8.13 -2.83
N ILE A 11 -5.50 -8.74 -3.89
CA ILE A 11 -4.78 -9.66 -4.77
C ILE A 11 -4.75 -9.06 -6.17
N VAL A 12 -3.60 -9.05 -6.83
CA VAL A 12 -3.50 -8.61 -8.24
C VAL A 12 -4.56 -9.32 -9.08
N GLU A 13 -5.38 -8.56 -9.78
CA GLU A 13 -6.51 -9.06 -10.56
C GLU A 13 -6.05 -10.14 -11.56
N GLY A 14 -6.74 -11.29 -11.55
CA GLY A 14 -6.40 -12.44 -12.38
C GLY A 14 -5.30 -13.36 -11.83
N SER A 15 -4.69 -13.02 -10.68
CA SER A 15 -3.75 -13.91 -10.00
C SER A 15 -4.46 -15.00 -9.18
N ASN A 16 -3.80 -16.15 -9.00
CA ASN A 16 -4.26 -17.22 -8.12
C ASN A 16 -3.22 -17.46 -7.00
N PRO A 17 -3.35 -16.79 -5.85
CA PRO A 17 -2.38 -16.93 -4.76
C PRO A 17 -2.36 -18.35 -4.16
N ILE A 18 -3.41 -19.15 -4.32
CA ILE A 18 -3.50 -20.51 -3.75
C ILE A 18 -2.75 -21.53 -4.61
N ALA A 19 -2.68 -21.30 -5.93
CA ALA A 19 -2.04 -22.23 -6.86
C ALA A 19 -0.53 -21.97 -7.07
N GLY A 20 -0.04 -20.80 -6.67
CA GLY A 20 1.35 -20.39 -6.84
C GLY A 20 2.24 -20.77 -5.65
N PRO A 21 3.56 -20.94 -5.86
CA PRO A 21 4.50 -21.23 -4.77
C PRO A 21 4.69 -20.03 -3.82
N GLU A 22 4.44 -18.81 -4.29
CA GLU A 22 4.78 -17.56 -3.60
C GLU A 22 3.56 -16.62 -3.58
N PRO A 23 2.51 -16.92 -2.77
CA PRO A 23 1.27 -16.14 -2.71
C PRO A 23 1.50 -14.65 -2.47
N TRP A 24 2.51 -14.30 -1.68
CA TRP A 24 2.84 -12.92 -1.29
C TRP A 24 3.25 -12.02 -2.45
N ASN A 25 3.69 -12.58 -3.59
CA ASN A 25 4.13 -11.76 -4.73
C ASN A 25 3.00 -10.89 -5.29
N CYS A 26 1.76 -11.38 -5.23
CA CYS A 26 0.58 -10.72 -5.78
C CYS A 26 -0.29 -10.01 -4.72
N LEU A 27 0.19 -9.90 -3.47
CA LEU A 27 -0.58 -9.30 -2.39
C LEU A 27 -0.26 -7.82 -2.20
N LEU A 28 -1.29 -7.04 -1.90
CA LEU A 28 -1.20 -5.71 -1.33
C LEU A 28 -2.06 -5.70 -0.06
N ALA A 29 -1.47 -5.38 1.09
CA ALA A 29 -2.19 -5.38 2.36
C ALA A 29 -2.14 -4.02 3.04
N PHE A 30 -3.31 -3.49 3.38
CA PHE A 30 -3.47 -2.32 4.24
C PHE A 30 -3.84 -2.83 5.63
N MET A 31 -2.93 -2.71 6.58
CA MET A 31 -3.06 -3.35 7.89
C MET A 31 -2.75 -2.39 9.03
N TYR A 32 -3.31 -2.68 10.20
CA TYR A 32 -2.94 -2.01 11.44
C TYR A 32 -2.01 -2.91 12.23
N ASP A 33 -1.05 -2.31 12.94
CA ASP A 33 -0.28 -3.05 13.93
C ASP A 33 -1.22 -3.67 14.98
N MET A 34 -0.95 -4.93 15.31
CA MET A 34 -1.82 -5.73 16.18
C MET A 34 -1.83 -5.26 17.65
N TYR A 35 -0.78 -4.55 18.07
CA TYR A 35 -0.62 -4.03 19.43
C TYR A 35 -0.99 -2.55 19.52
N ASP A 36 -0.82 -1.79 18.43
CA ASP A 36 -1.15 -0.37 18.39
C ASP A 36 -1.70 0.07 17.03
N SER A 37 -3.03 0.20 16.94
CA SER A 37 -3.73 0.59 15.70
C SER A 37 -3.38 1.99 15.19
N ARG A 38 -2.64 2.81 15.95
CA ARG A 38 -2.12 4.11 15.49
C ARG A 38 -0.95 3.97 14.51
N TYR A 39 -0.44 2.76 14.32
CA TYR A 39 0.67 2.44 13.43
C TYR A 39 0.17 1.58 12.25
N PRO A 40 -0.53 2.20 11.28
CA PRO A 40 -0.88 1.51 10.04
C PRO A 40 0.38 1.15 9.25
N SER A 41 0.32 0.04 8.54
CA SER A 41 1.37 -0.44 7.64
C SER A 41 0.75 -0.87 6.31
N ILE A 42 1.53 -0.71 5.24
CA ILE A 42 1.18 -1.20 3.91
C ILE A 42 2.25 -2.19 3.48
N SER A 43 1.84 -3.44 3.30
CA SER A 43 2.70 -4.50 2.75
C SER A 43 2.45 -4.59 1.25
N ILE A 44 3.51 -4.37 0.47
CA ILE A 44 3.48 -4.30 -0.98
C ILE A 44 4.20 -5.54 -1.52
N GLY A 45 3.47 -6.38 -2.25
CA GLY A 45 4.00 -7.56 -2.90
C GLY A 45 4.95 -7.24 -4.06
N VAL A 46 5.66 -8.26 -4.50
CA VAL A 46 6.70 -8.18 -5.53
C VAL A 46 6.20 -7.60 -6.85
N GLU A 47 4.99 -7.94 -7.30
CA GLU A 47 4.49 -7.48 -8.60
C GLU A 47 4.40 -5.94 -8.68
N LEU A 48 3.90 -5.29 -7.62
CA LEU A 48 3.88 -3.82 -7.53
C LEU A 48 5.26 -3.24 -7.19
N GLY A 49 6.00 -3.89 -6.28
CA GLY A 49 7.34 -3.45 -5.88
C GLY A 49 8.34 -3.38 -7.04
N ARG A 50 8.24 -4.28 -8.03
CA ARG A 50 9.09 -4.26 -9.23
C ARG A 50 8.97 -2.98 -10.05
N LEU A 51 7.82 -2.28 -10.01
CA LEU A 51 7.64 -1.00 -10.71
C LEU A 51 8.55 0.10 -10.15
N VAL A 52 9.04 -0.06 -8.92
CA VAL A 52 9.98 0.84 -8.22
C VAL A 52 11.28 0.12 -7.85
N ASN A 53 11.69 -0.85 -8.67
CA ASN A 53 12.95 -1.58 -8.52
C ASN A 53 13.12 -2.33 -7.18
N LYS A 54 12.02 -2.83 -6.61
CA LYS A 54 11.99 -3.63 -5.36
C LYS A 54 11.52 -5.07 -5.61
N PRO A 55 12.44 -5.98 -6.00
CA PRO A 55 12.09 -7.36 -6.35
C PRO A 55 11.65 -8.24 -5.17
N GLU A 56 11.87 -7.79 -3.93
CA GLU A 56 11.56 -8.51 -2.68
C GLU A 56 10.22 -8.13 -2.04
N GLY A 57 9.48 -7.18 -2.62
CA GLY A 57 8.35 -6.53 -1.95
C GLY A 57 8.82 -5.46 -0.95
N ILE A 58 7.88 -4.74 -0.34
CA ILE A 58 8.18 -3.58 0.50
C ILE A 58 7.20 -3.54 1.66
N LEU A 59 7.72 -3.34 2.87
CA LEU A 59 6.89 -2.99 4.02
C LEU A 59 7.06 -1.50 4.31
N THR A 60 5.94 -0.79 4.41
CA THR A 60 5.93 0.66 4.55
C THR A 60 4.89 1.12 5.57
N ARG A 61 4.97 2.40 5.94
CA ARG A 61 3.97 3.09 6.74
C ARG A 61 3.57 4.40 6.06
N PRO A 62 2.27 4.77 6.03
CA PRO A 62 1.88 6.10 5.60
C PRO A 62 2.31 7.15 6.64
N MET A 63 3.06 8.16 6.19
CA MET A 63 3.35 9.37 6.94
C MET A 63 2.24 10.41 6.73
N GLU A 64 1.73 10.49 5.51
CA GLU A 64 0.57 11.30 5.12
C GLU A 64 -0.38 10.46 4.26
N GLY A 65 -1.66 10.80 4.28
CA GLY A 65 -2.73 10.09 3.58
C GLY A 65 -3.94 9.83 4.49
N PRO A 66 -5.02 9.26 3.94
CA PRO A 66 -6.24 8.98 4.71
C PRO A 66 -6.08 7.75 5.58
N THR A 67 -6.90 7.69 6.63
CA THR A 67 -7.08 6.47 7.43
C THR A 67 -7.77 5.41 6.56
N PHE A 68 -7.31 4.15 6.63
CA PHE A 68 -7.83 3.08 5.76
C PHE A 68 -9.34 2.80 5.97
N GLU A 69 -9.88 3.20 7.11
CA GLU A 69 -11.31 3.08 7.44
C GLU A 69 -12.18 4.17 6.79
N ASP A 70 -11.59 5.28 6.37
CA ASP A 70 -12.33 6.44 5.84
C ASP A 70 -12.44 6.43 4.32
N VAL A 71 -11.74 5.51 3.65
CA VAL A 71 -11.72 5.45 2.19
C VAL A 71 -12.73 4.43 1.66
N ASP A 72 -13.67 4.93 0.86
CA ASP A 72 -14.66 4.18 0.09
C ASP A 72 -14.63 4.61 -1.40
N VAL A 73 -15.56 4.09 -2.22
CA VAL A 73 -15.68 4.41 -3.65
C VAL A 73 -15.86 5.92 -3.91
N SER A 74 -16.49 6.65 -2.99
CA SER A 74 -16.74 8.09 -3.14
C SER A 74 -15.54 8.97 -2.83
N ALA A 75 -14.52 8.42 -2.15
CA ALA A 75 -13.30 9.13 -1.81
C ALA A 75 -12.45 9.53 -3.04
N GLY A 76 -12.69 8.88 -4.18
CA GLY A 76 -11.94 9.15 -5.40
C GLY A 76 -10.48 8.67 -5.29
N GLU A 77 -9.56 9.53 -5.71
CA GLU A 77 -8.12 9.24 -5.70
C GLU A 77 -7.50 9.59 -4.36
N VAL A 78 -6.75 8.63 -3.83
CA VAL A 78 -6.09 8.70 -2.54
C VAL A 78 -4.59 8.59 -2.74
N VAL A 79 -3.86 9.55 -2.18
CA VAL A 79 -2.40 9.57 -2.18
C VAL A 79 -1.89 9.23 -0.77
N CYS A 80 -1.02 8.23 -0.69
CA CYS A 80 -0.31 7.87 0.54
C CYS A 80 1.18 8.12 0.35
N MET A 81 1.77 8.97 1.22
CA MET A 81 3.22 9.18 1.25
C MET A 81 3.85 8.17 2.20
N LEU A 82 4.75 7.34 1.69
CA LEU A 82 5.22 6.14 2.36
C LEU A 82 6.66 6.25 2.82
N VAL A 83 6.90 5.82 4.05
CA VAL A 83 8.23 5.65 4.64
C VAL A 83 8.49 4.16 4.88
N SER A 84 9.76 3.75 4.90
CA SER A 84 10.09 2.38 5.31
C SER A 84 9.75 2.18 6.79
N VAL A 85 9.13 1.07 7.17
CA VAL A 85 8.91 0.76 8.60
C VAL A 85 10.20 0.48 9.36
N GLU A 86 11.27 0.08 8.67
CA GLU A 86 12.59 -0.13 9.28
C GLU A 86 13.24 1.22 9.65
N GLU A 87 12.91 2.28 8.91
CA GLU A 87 13.42 3.63 9.08
C GLU A 87 12.46 4.41 10.01
N GLY A 88 12.79 4.47 11.30
CA GLY A 88 11.94 5.14 12.30
C GLY A 88 11.82 4.41 13.64
N GLN A 89 12.32 3.16 13.71
CA GLN A 89 12.58 2.50 14.99
C GLN A 89 14.01 2.84 15.45
N GLU A 90 14.21 4.00 16.09
CA GLU A 90 15.44 4.16 16.85
C GLU A 90 15.42 3.27 18.10
N PHE A 91 16.31 2.29 18.10
CA PHE A 91 16.84 1.55 19.25
C PHE A 91 17.38 2.46 20.39
N ARG A 92 17.33 3.80 20.26
CA ARG A 92 17.96 4.79 21.16
C ARG A 92 17.21 6.12 21.37
N GLY A 93 15.91 6.20 21.05
CA GLY A 93 15.03 7.23 21.64
C GLY A 93 14.97 8.61 20.97
N GLY A 94 15.46 8.79 19.74
CA GLY A 94 15.16 9.96 18.92
C GLY A 94 14.12 9.64 17.84
N THR A 95 13.10 10.49 17.69
CA THR A 95 12.23 10.46 16.51
C THR A 95 12.95 11.18 15.38
N VAL A 96 13.55 10.41 14.46
CA VAL A 96 13.98 10.95 13.17
C VAL A 96 12.78 10.84 12.24
N ASP A 97 12.38 11.94 11.59
CA ASP A 97 11.38 11.89 10.52
C ASP A 97 12.02 11.16 9.33
N PRO A 98 11.62 9.91 9.03
CA PRO A 98 12.22 9.18 7.92
C PRO A 98 11.83 9.84 6.58
N PRO A 99 12.73 9.83 5.59
CA PRO A 99 12.42 10.39 4.28
C PRO A 99 11.28 9.59 3.60
N ILE A 100 10.39 10.28 2.90
CA ILE A 100 9.42 9.63 2.01
C ILE A 100 10.19 8.84 0.94
N ARG A 101 9.95 7.53 0.91
CA ARG A 101 10.58 6.60 -0.04
C ARG A 101 9.71 6.34 -1.25
N TYR A 102 8.39 6.37 -1.08
CA TYR A 102 7.44 6.08 -2.15
C TYR A 102 6.18 6.93 -2.01
N THR A 103 5.49 7.08 -3.13
CA THR A 103 4.12 7.62 -3.17
C THR A 103 3.22 6.53 -3.74
N LEU A 104 2.12 6.24 -3.07
CA LEU A 104 1.13 5.25 -3.51
C LEU A 104 -0.17 5.96 -3.85
N LEU A 105 -0.57 5.90 -5.11
CA LEU A 105 -1.85 6.38 -5.59
C LEU A 105 -2.83 5.20 -5.64
N VAL A 106 -3.99 5.35 -5.01
CA VAL A 106 -5.02 4.33 -4.97
C VAL A 106 -6.39 4.92 -5.24
N ARG A 107 -7.23 4.19 -5.96
CA ARG A 107 -8.63 4.53 -6.17
C ARG A 107 -9.48 3.29 -6.05
N MET A 108 -10.56 3.39 -5.27
CA MET A 108 -11.55 2.31 -5.18
C MET A 108 -12.54 2.44 -6.34
N GLU A 109 -12.55 1.43 -7.21
CA GLU A 109 -13.45 1.37 -8.37
C GLU A 109 -14.78 0.71 -7.98
N SER A 110 -14.74 -0.22 -7.02
CA SER A 110 -15.90 -0.84 -6.39
C SER A 110 -15.51 -1.41 -5.01
N ASP A 111 -16.47 -1.92 -4.26
CA ASP A 111 -16.22 -2.54 -2.94
C ASP A 111 -15.22 -3.71 -2.98
N GLU A 112 -15.01 -4.31 -4.15
CA GLU A 112 -14.16 -5.49 -4.36
C GLU A 112 -13.05 -5.24 -5.39
N ARG A 113 -12.85 -4.00 -5.85
CA ARG A 113 -11.83 -3.68 -6.85
C ARG A 113 -11.18 -2.31 -6.60
N ILE A 114 -9.86 -2.30 -6.57
CA ILE A 114 -9.05 -1.07 -6.49
C ILE A 114 -8.08 -0.98 -7.67
N LYS A 115 -7.76 0.26 -8.04
CA LYS A 115 -6.68 0.61 -8.96
C LYS A 115 -5.54 1.24 -8.17
N VAL A 116 -4.32 0.78 -8.39
CA VAL A 116 -3.15 1.11 -7.57
C VAL A 116 -1.95 1.42 -8.48
N GLU A 117 -1.19 2.46 -8.15
CA GLU A 117 0.11 2.72 -8.74
C GLU A 117 1.08 3.22 -7.67
N ILE A 118 2.35 2.80 -7.79
CA ILE A 118 3.42 3.18 -6.89
C ILE A 118 4.48 3.97 -7.65
N PHE A 119 5.02 4.99 -7.00
CA PHE A 119 6.07 5.87 -7.52
C PHE A 119 7.25 5.90 -6.56
N GLU A 120 8.47 6.04 -7.09
CA GLU A 120 9.66 6.32 -6.27
C GLU A 120 9.63 7.76 -5.75
N GLY A 121 9.94 7.94 -4.46
CA GLY A 121 10.05 9.24 -3.81
C GLY A 121 8.71 9.92 -3.49
N ASN A 122 8.79 11.21 -3.18
CA ASN A 122 7.63 12.07 -2.92
C ASN A 122 7.15 12.70 -4.24
N VAL A 123 5.96 12.30 -4.70
CA VAL A 123 5.29 12.83 -5.88
C VAL A 123 4.06 13.61 -5.43
N SER A 124 4.04 14.91 -5.69
CA SER A 124 3.04 15.83 -5.14
C SER A 124 1.66 15.76 -5.80
N ASP A 125 1.59 15.34 -7.06
CA ASP A 125 0.35 15.26 -7.85
C ASP A 125 0.42 14.04 -8.79
N PRO A 126 0.42 12.81 -8.24
CA PRO A 126 0.52 11.61 -9.04
C PRO A 126 -0.77 11.36 -9.80
N GLU A 127 -0.66 10.99 -11.08
CA GLU A 127 -1.77 10.50 -11.90
C GLU A 127 -1.52 9.05 -12.31
N PHE A 128 -2.59 8.28 -12.46
CA PHE A 128 -2.47 6.92 -12.97
C PHE A 128 -1.92 6.91 -14.40
N THR A 129 -0.90 6.09 -14.62
CA THR A 129 -0.31 5.82 -15.93
C THR A 129 -0.74 4.43 -16.43
N SER A 130 -0.11 3.96 -17.50
CA SER A 130 -0.25 2.60 -17.98
C SER A 130 0.34 1.54 -17.04
N ASN A 131 1.12 1.94 -16.03
CA ASN A 131 1.73 1.03 -15.06
C ASN A 131 0.79 0.69 -13.89
N ALA A 132 -0.34 1.38 -13.78
CA ALA A 132 -1.34 1.10 -12.76
C ALA A 132 -1.81 -0.36 -12.82
N MET A 133 -1.89 -0.98 -11.64
CA MET A 133 -2.35 -2.35 -11.46
C MET A 133 -3.75 -2.36 -10.84
N TYR A 134 -4.52 -3.40 -11.16
CA TYR A 134 -5.81 -3.64 -10.51
C TYR A 134 -5.67 -4.74 -9.48
N TYR A 135 -6.34 -4.58 -8.35
CA TYR A 135 -6.45 -5.59 -7.32
C TYR A 135 -7.90 -5.87 -6.97
N THR A 136 -8.16 -7.12 -6.61
CA THR A 136 -9.47 -7.65 -6.21
C THR A 136 -9.39 -8.36 -4.87
N ARG A 137 -10.54 -8.60 -4.25
CA ARG A 137 -10.66 -9.41 -3.02
C ARG A 137 -11.91 -10.27 -3.04
#